data_AF-A0A1V0JGV7-F1
#
_entry.id   AF-A0A1V0JGV7-F1
#
_cell.length_a   1.000
_cell.length_b   1.000
_cell.length_c   1.000
_cell.angle_alpha   90.00
_cell.angle_beta   90.00
_cell.angle_gamma   90.00
#
_symmetry.space_group_name_H-M   'P 1'
#
loop_
_entity.id
_entity.type
_entity.pdbx_description
1 polymer ?
#
loop_
_entity_poly.entity_id
_entity_poly.type
_entity_poly.pdbx_seq_one_letter_code
_entity_poly.pdbx_strand_id
1 'polypeptide(L)'
;LEEPSLELQSLSMTSLLLLQVASFTHDIFIKGCQFNFPIDGLDDVEAGTLYPDEPFRTLDECFDDFALKLKDSKKDVGSNGNATPNHVIESLAISEPR
;
A
#
# COMPACT_ATOMS: atom_id res chain seq x y z
N LEU A 1 9.19 -35.49 16.04
CA LEU A 1 8.61 -34.32 15.35
C LEU A 1 9.73 -33.30 15.31
N GLU A 2 10.29 -33.07 14.13
CA GLU A 2 11.35 -32.09 13.94
C GLU A 2 10.67 -30.73 13.73
N GLU A 3 10.89 -29.81 14.66
CA GLU A 3 10.33 -28.47 14.56
C GLU A 3 10.96 -27.76 13.36
N PRO A 4 10.17 -27.12 12.48
CA PRO A 4 10.72 -26.42 11.34
C PRO A 4 11.60 -25.26 11.81
N SER A 5 12.72 -25.04 11.12
CA SER A 5 13.63 -23.90 11.37
C SER A 5 12.86 -22.58 11.38
N LEU A 6 13.26 -21.64 12.24
CA LEU A 6 12.66 -20.31 12.37
C LEU A 6 12.61 -19.56 11.01
N GLU A 7 13.59 -19.79 10.14
CA GLU A 7 13.64 -19.24 8.78
C GLU A 7 12.50 -19.78 7.90
N LEU A 8 12.19 -21.08 8.01
CA LEU A 8 11.08 -21.71 7.27
C LEU A 8 9.73 -21.25 7.80
N GLN A 9 9.62 -21.04 9.12
CA GLN A 9 8.42 -20.46 9.73
C GLN A 9 8.22 -19.01 9.27
N SER A 10 9.29 -18.20 9.25
CA SER A 10 9.27 -16.82 8.75
C SER A 10 8.90 -16.74 7.26
N LEU A 11 9.51 -17.61 6.43
CA LEU A 11 9.20 -17.72 5.01
C LEU A 11 7.74 -18.15 4.77
N SER A 12 7.23 -19.08 5.57
CA SER A 12 5.83 -19.51 5.52
C SER A 12 4.89 -18.34 5.86
N MET A 13 5.18 -17.59 6.93
CA MET A 13 4.38 -16.45 7.36
C MET A 13 4.37 -15.30 6.34
N THR A 14 5.54 -14.99 5.76
CA THR A 14 5.64 -13.96 4.71
C THR A 14 4.91 -14.38 3.44
N SER A 15 5.03 -15.64 3.01
CA SER A 15 4.28 -16.20 1.88
C SER A 15 2.77 -16.09 2.09
N LEU A 16 2.28 -16.44 3.29
CA LEU A 16 0.86 -16.32 3.62
C LEU A 16 0.39 -14.86 3.59
N LEU A 17 1.18 -13.93 4.14
CA LEU A 17 0.86 -12.51 4.11
C LEU A 17 0.79 -11.97 2.67
N LEU A 18 1.74 -12.34 1.83
CA LEU A 18 1.76 -11.93 0.41
C LEU A 18 0.52 -12.46 -0.33
N LEU A 19 0.12 -13.71 -0.09
CA LEU A 19 -1.09 -14.28 -0.68
C LEU A 19 -2.36 -13.56 -0.23
N GLN A 20 -2.44 -13.19 1.05
CA GLN A 20 -3.56 -12.41 1.59
C GLN A 20 -3.65 -11.04 0.92
N VAL A 21 -2.54 -10.31 0.84
CA VAL A 21 -2.47 -9.00 0.17
C VAL A 21 -2.83 -9.13 -1.31
N ALA A 22 -2.33 -10.17 -1.99
CA ALA A 22 -2.65 -10.41 -3.40
C ALA A 22 -4.14 -10.68 -3.62
N SER A 23 -4.77 -11.49 -2.76
CA SER A 23 -6.21 -11.75 -2.82
C SER A 23 -7.04 -10.48 -2.64
N PHE A 24 -6.70 -9.64 -1.65
CA PHE A 24 -7.40 -8.37 -1.45
C PHE A 24 -7.20 -7.42 -2.62
N THR A 25 -5.98 -7.34 -3.16
CA THR A 25 -5.67 -6.52 -4.34
C THR A 25 -6.52 -6.95 -5.53
N HIS A 26 -6.67 -8.27 -5.75
CA HIS A 26 -7.53 -8.79 -6.81
C HIS A 26 -9.00 -8.43 -6.59
N ASP A 27 -9.54 -8.62 -5.39
CA ASP A 27 -10.94 -8.32 -5.12
C ASP A 27 -11.26 -6.83 -5.26
N ILE A 28 -10.31 -5.97 -4.87
CA ILE A 28 -10.44 -4.52 -5.03
C ILE A 28 -10.35 -4.10 -6.50
N PHE A 29 -9.26 -4.43 -7.19
CA PHE A 29 -8.95 -3.85 -8.50
C PHE A 29 -9.52 -4.65 -9.69
N ILE A 30 -9.84 -5.93 -9.52
CA ILE A 30 -10.40 -6.78 -10.59
C ILE A 30 -11.90 -6.97 -10.41
N LYS A 31 -12.36 -7.27 -9.19
CA LYS A 31 -13.79 -7.46 -8.92
C LYS A 31 -14.54 -6.18 -8.53
N GLY A 32 -13.83 -5.11 -8.17
CA GLY A 32 -14.45 -3.84 -7.78
C GLY A 32 -15.23 -3.92 -6.46
N CYS A 33 -14.78 -4.74 -5.51
CA CYS A 33 -15.55 -5.05 -4.30
C CYS A 33 -15.88 -3.84 -3.40
N GLN A 34 -15.22 -2.69 -3.61
CA GLN A 34 -15.47 -1.46 -2.84
C GLN A 34 -16.66 -0.62 -3.35
N PHE A 35 -17.10 -0.81 -4.60
CA PHE A 35 -18.15 0.02 -5.21
C PHE A 35 -19.24 -0.77 -5.93
N ASN A 36 -19.06 -2.08 -6.13
CA ASN A 36 -19.99 -2.92 -6.88
C ASN A 36 -21.19 -3.41 -6.02
N PHE A 37 -21.73 -2.55 -5.16
CA PHE A 37 -22.91 -2.82 -4.34
C PHE A 37 -23.68 -1.52 -4.04
N PRO A 38 -25.01 -1.58 -3.89
CA PRO A 38 -25.81 -0.41 -3.50
C PRO A 38 -25.63 -0.09 -2.01
N ILE A 39 -25.64 1.18 -1.66
CA ILE A 39 -25.54 1.69 -0.28
C ILE A 39 -26.81 2.41 0.20
N ASP A 40 -27.88 2.34 -0.58
CA ASP A 40 -29.18 2.96 -0.28
C ASP A 40 -30.07 2.07 0.63
N GLY A 41 -29.47 1.06 1.28
CA GLY A 41 -30.14 0.14 2.20
C GLY A 41 -30.54 0.81 3.51
N LEU A 42 -31.52 0.24 4.21
CA LEU A 42 -31.96 0.76 5.51
C LEU A 42 -30.88 0.64 6.61
N ASP A 43 -29.96 -0.31 6.42
CA ASP A 43 -28.89 -0.65 7.37
C ASP A 43 -27.53 -0.07 6.94
N ASP A 44 -27.48 0.64 5.82
CA ASP A 44 -26.27 1.21 5.23
C ASP A 44 -26.29 2.74 5.35
N VAL A 45 -25.14 3.34 5.66
CA VAL A 45 -24.97 4.80 5.70
C VAL A 45 -23.60 5.18 5.15
N GLU A 46 -23.54 6.30 4.45
CA GLU A 46 -22.32 6.82 3.84
C GLU A 46 -21.79 8.00 4.65
N ALA A 47 -20.49 7.98 4.93
CA ALA A 47 -19.87 8.91 5.87
C ALA A 47 -19.87 10.37 5.37
N GLY A 48 -19.66 10.61 4.08
CA GLY A 48 -19.72 11.96 3.48
C GLY A 48 -21.12 12.60 3.52
N THR A 49 -22.17 11.78 3.53
CA THR A 49 -23.56 12.21 3.69
C THR A 49 -23.89 12.44 5.15
N LEU A 50 -23.33 11.64 6.05
CA LEU A 50 -23.50 11.79 7.50
C LEU A 50 -22.76 13.01 8.06
N TYR A 51 -21.61 13.37 7.49
CA TYR A 51 -20.75 14.48 7.91
C TYR A 51 -20.34 15.37 6.73
N PRO A 52 -21.28 16.11 6.10
CA PRO A 52 -21.01 16.85 4.86
C PRO A 52 -20.05 18.04 5.05
N ASP A 53 -19.93 18.55 6.28
CA ASP A 53 -19.08 19.68 6.62
C ASP A 53 -17.65 19.27 7.01
N GLU A 54 -17.37 17.96 7.09
CA GLU A 54 -16.06 17.42 7.44
C GLU A 54 -15.36 16.83 6.20
N PRO A 55 -14.44 17.56 5.56
CA PRO A 55 -13.78 17.08 4.36
C PRO A 55 -12.78 15.96 4.67
N PHE A 56 -12.76 14.94 3.82
CA PHE A 56 -11.69 13.94 3.84
C PHE A 56 -10.38 14.55 3.36
N ARG A 57 -9.28 14.11 3.96
CA ARG A 57 -7.95 14.34 3.40
C ARG A 57 -7.87 13.70 2.01
N THR A 58 -7.37 14.45 1.04
CA THR A 58 -7.22 13.97 -0.34
C THR A 58 -6.00 13.06 -0.51
N LEU A 59 -6.00 12.25 -1.57
CA LEU A 59 -4.83 11.44 -1.94
C LEU A 59 -3.61 12.32 -2.28
N ASP A 60 -3.83 13.45 -2.95
CA ASP A 60 -2.76 14.38 -3.31
C ASP A 60 -2.05 14.91 -2.07
N GLU A 61 -2.82 15.38 -1.07
CA GLU A 61 -2.25 15.81 0.20
C GLU A 61 -1.48 14.68 0.90
N CYS A 62 -1.93 13.43 0.80
CA CYS A 62 -1.22 12.29 1.37
C CYS A 62 0.12 12.01 0.65
N PHE A 63 0.13 12.10 -0.68
CA PHE A 63 1.34 11.88 -1.48
C PHE A 63 2.36 13.00 -1.32
N ASP A 64 1.91 14.24 -1.14
CA ASP A 64 2.79 15.38 -0.86
C ASP A 64 3.59 15.17 0.43
N ASP A 65 2.94 14.76 1.52
CA ASP A 65 3.63 14.43 2.78
C ASP A 65 4.63 13.28 2.62
N PHE A 66 4.26 12.25 1.87
CA PHE A 66 5.15 11.13 1.59
C PHE A 66 6.40 11.60 0.81
N ALA A 67 6.22 12.43 -0.21
CA ALA A 67 7.32 12.99 -0.99
C ALA A 67 8.26 13.86 -0.14
N LEU A 68 7.72 14.62 0.82
CA LEU A 68 8.53 15.39 1.77
C LEU A 68 9.38 14.46 2.65
N LYS A 69 8.79 13.42 3.24
CA LYS A 69 9.51 12.43 4.07
C LYS A 69 10.61 11.70 3.30
N LEU A 70 10.39 11.42 2.02
CA LEU A 70 11.39 10.79 1.15
C LEU A 70 12.59 11.72 0.91
N LYS A 71 12.35 13.03 0.73
CA LYS A 71 13.42 14.03 0.54
C LYS A 71 14.29 14.20 1.79
N ASP A 72 13.69 14.14 2.97
CA ASP A 72 14.43 14.27 4.23
C ASP A 72 15.25 13.02 4.56
N SER A 73 14.71 11.83 4.30
CA SER A 73 15.43 10.55 4.41
C SER A 73 16.71 10.49 3.56
N LYS A 74 16.76 11.26 2.46
CA LYS A 74 17.90 11.32 1.54
C LYS A 74 18.99 12.30 2.01
N LYS A 75 18.69 13.24 2.90
CA LYS A 75 19.66 14.21 3.44
C LYS A 75 20.51 13.62 4.58
N ASP A 76 19.98 12.65 5.32
CA ASP A 76 20.68 12.03 6.46
C ASP A 76 21.69 10.93 6.06
N VAL A 77 21.78 10.56 4.77
CA VAL A 77 22.76 9.59 4.24
C VAL A 77 24.12 10.27 3.89
N GLY A 78 24.36 11.47 4.44
CA GLY A 78 25.56 12.28 4.19
C GLY A 78 26.71 12.13 5.20
N SER A 79 26.64 11.27 6.22
CA SER A 79 27.76 11.08 7.17
C SER A 79 27.69 9.77 7.97
N ASN A 80 28.02 8.64 7.34
CA ASN A 80 28.90 7.58 7.85
C ASN A 80 28.67 6.28 7.05
N GLY A 81 29.74 5.81 6.41
CA GLY A 81 29.70 4.67 5.50
C GLY A 81 29.58 3.32 6.21
N ASN A 82 28.58 2.54 5.79
CA ASN A 82 28.64 1.12 5.41
C ASN A 82 27.24 0.46 5.44
N ALA A 83 26.40 0.71 4.43
CA ALA A 83 25.21 -0.12 4.24
C ALA A 83 24.95 -0.38 2.76
N THR A 84 25.07 -1.65 2.38
CA THR A 84 24.68 -2.23 1.09
C THR A 84 23.26 -1.80 0.71
N PRO A 85 23.03 -1.15 -0.44
CA PRO A 85 21.69 -0.87 -0.93
C PRO A 85 21.32 -1.91 -1.98
N ASN A 86 20.56 -2.94 -1.60
CA ASN A 86 19.79 -3.71 -2.56
C ASN A 86 18.30 -3.43 -2.34
N HIS A 87 17.83 -2.33 -2.93
CA HIS A 87 16.43 -2.20 -3.29
C HIS A 87 16.38 -1.68 -4.72
N VAL A 88 16.40 -2.62 -5.67
CA VAL A 88 16.24 -2.35 -7.09
C VAL A 88 14.81 -1.87 -7.30
N ILE A 89 14.61 -0.56 -7.44
CA ILE A 89 13.40 -0.04 -8.08
C ILE A 89 13.70 -0.08 -9.58
N GLU A 90 13.23 -1.12 -10.27
CA GLU A 90 13.19 -1.08 -11.72
C GLU A 90 12.16 -0.03 -12.16
N SER A 91 12.68 1.08 -12.67
CA SER A 91 11.87 2.14 -13.28
C SER A 91 11.35 1.62 -14.62
N LEU A 92 10.09 1.17 -14.64
CA LEU A 92 9.41 0.81 -15.87
C LEU A 92 9.05 2.11 -16.61
N ALA A 93 9.84 2.45 -17.64
CA ALA A 93 9.57 3.59 -18.51
C ALA A 93 8.32 3.30 -19.36
N ILE A 94 7.22 3.98 -19.05
CA ILE A 94 6.04 4.04 -19.91
C ILE A 94 6.38 4.97 -21.07
N SER A 95 6.46 4.42 -22.27
CA SER A 95 6.50 5.21 -23.51
C SER A 95 5.07 5.58 -23.91
N GLU A 96 4.86 6.87 -24.18
CA GLU A 96 3.59 7.47 -24.61
C GLU A 96 3.29 7.07 -26.06
N PRO A 97 2.05 6.68 -26.41
CA PRO A 97 1.68 6.37 -27.79
C PRO A 97 1.39 7.67 -28.57
N ARG A 98 1.92 7.74 -29.79
CA ARG A 98 1.64 8.81 -30.77
C ARG A 98 0.35 8.50 -31.54
#